data_AF-A0A2V7XUD8-F1
#
_entry.id   AF-A0A2V7XUD8-F1
#
_cell.length_a   1.000
_cell.length_b   1.000
_cell.length_c   1.000
_cell.angle_alpha   90.00
_cell.angle_beta   90.00
_cell.angle_gamma   90.00
#
_symmetry.space_group_name_H-M   'P 1'
#
loop_
_entity.id
_entity.type
_entity.pdbx_description
1 polymer ?
#
loop_
_entity_poly.entity_id
_entity_poly.type
_entity_poly.pdbx_seq_one_letter_code
_entity_poly.pdbx_strand_id
1 'polypeptide(L)' 'LERLTDDMLGRRIAYQNLANQTWEYSLGQMMQHLMNHSTYHRGQIVTMLRQLGAKGVSTDYLLYFDEQSAAI' A
#
# COMPACT_ATOMS: atom_id res chain seq x y z
N LEU A 1 0.29 1.00 17.13
CA LEU A 1 -0.10 2.30 16.53
C LEU A 1 -0.54 3.33 17.58
N GLU A 2 -0.92 2.91 18.79
CA GLU A 2 -1.49 3.76 19.86
C GLU A 2 -0.63 4.95 20.35
N ARG A 3 0.66 5.00 19.98
CA ARG A 3 1.57 6.11 20.32
C ARG A 3 1.93 6.99 19.13
N LEU A 4 1.30 6.77 17.97
CA LEU A 4 1.52 7.58 16.78
C LEU A 4 0.53 8.74 16.76
N THR A 5 1.02 9.92 16.37
CA THR A 5 0.22 11.13 16.17
C THR A 5 0.28 11.57 14.71
N ASP A 6 -0.71 12.33 14.25
CA ASP A 6 -0.76 12.79 12.86
C ASP A 6 0.45 13.65 12.46
N ASP A 7 1.02 14.41 13.40
CA ASP A 7 2.25 15.18 13.17
C ASP A 7 3.42 14.29 12.72
N MET A 8 3.42 13.01 13.11
CA MET A 8 4.50 12.09 12.78
C MET A 8 4.58 11.82 11.28
N LEU A 9 3.49 11.98 10.53
CA LEU A 9 3.47 11.86 9.07
C LEU A 9 4.42 12.88 8.41
N GLY A 10 4.68 14.02 9.05
CA GLY A 10 5.62 15.03 8.60
C GLY A 10 7.09 14.73 8.90
N ARG A 11 7.40 13.75 9.77
CA ARG A 11 8.77 13.43 10.16
C ARG A 11 9.59 12.97 8.96
N ARG A 12 10.78 13.55 8.79
CA ARG A 12 11.73 13.20 7.74
C ARG A 12 12.50 11.94 8.15
N ILE A 13 12.55 10.97 7.26
CA ILE A 13 13.26 9.70 7.43
C ILE A 13 14.28 9.58 6.31
N ALA A 14 15.55 9.49 6.69
CA ALA A 14 16.65 9.27 5.76
C ALA A 14 17.01 7.79 5.67
N TYR A 15 17.36 7.31 4.48
CA TYR A 15 17.92 5.99 4.27
C TYR A 15 18.99 6.02 3.18
N GLN A 16 19.87 5.02 3.19
CA GLN A 16 20.83 4.80 2.12
C GLN A 16 20.34 3.65 1.23
N ASN A 17 20.31 3.87 -0.09
CA ASN A 17 19.95 2.82 -1.03
C ASN A 17 21.15 1.91 -1.36
N LEU A 18 20.92 0.86 -2.15
CA LEU A 18 21.96 -0.09 -2.56
C LEU A 18 23.07 0.54 -3.44
N ALA A 19 22.85 1.74 -3.98
CA ALA A 19 23.84 2.51 -4.72
C ALA A 19 24.62 3.50 -3.83
N ASN A 20 24.57 3.34 -2.51
CA ASN A 20 25.16 4.24 -1.50
C ASN A 20 24.64 5.69 -1.54
N GLN A 21 23.51 5.95 -2.19
CA GLN A 21 22.89 7.27 -2.25
C GLN A 21 22.00 7.46 -1.03
N THR A 22 22.10 8.64 -0.40
CA THR A 22 21.21 9.03 0.70
C THR A 22 19.96 9.69 0.16
N TRP A 23 18.81 9.23 0.62
CA TRP A 23 17.49 9.77 0.28
C TRP A 23 16.74 10.12 1.55
N GLU A 24 15.84 11.11 1.46
CA GLU A 24 15.03 11.54 2.59
C GLU A 24 13.62 11.93 2.15
N TYR A 25 12.62 11.36 2.83
CA TYR A 25 11.20 11.61 2.59
C TYR A 25 10.45 11.76 3.90
N SER A 26 9.25 12.33 3.87
CA SER A 26 8.37 12.28 5.05
C SER A 26 7.80 10.87 5.26
N LEU A 27 7.49 10.51 6.49
CA LEU A 27 6.82 9.25 6.81
C LEU A 27 5.54 9.08 5.98
N GLY A 28 4.74 10.13 5.83
CA GLY A 28 3.53 10.11 5.01
C GLY A 28 3.80 9.81 3.54
N GLN A 29 4.85 10.39 2.95
CA GLN A 29 5.26 10.08 1.57
C GLN A 29 5.66 8.61 1.42
N MET A 30 6.43 8.07 2.37
CA MET A 30 6.85 6.68 2.36
C MET A 30 5.66 5.72 2.51
N MET A 31 4.71 6.03 3.40
CA MET A 31 3.49 5.23 3.58
C MET A 31 2.63 5.22 2.32
N GLN A 32 2.42 6.38 1.68
CA GLN A 32 1.67 6.45 0.42
C GLN A 32 2.35 5.65 -0.69
N HIS A 33 3.69 5.76 -0.81
CA HIS A 33 4.46 4.96 -1.76
C HIS A 33 4.27 3.46 -1.51
N LEU A 34 4.36 3.02 -0.25
CA LEU A 34 4.17 1.61 0.12
C LEU A 34 2.78 1.09 -0.29
N MET A 35 1.72 1.85 0.00
CA MET A 35 0.36 1.47 -0.39
C MET A 35 0.21 1.37 -1.91
N ASN A 36 0.73 2.34 -2.65
CA ASN A 36 0.69 2.35 -4.12
C ASN A 36 1.48 1.17 -4.71
N HIS A 37 2.67 0.89 -4.18
CA HIS A 37 3.53 -0.21 -4.60
C HIS A 37 2.85 -1.57 -4.36
N SER A 38 2.19 -1.74 -3.21
CA SER A 38 1.42 -2.94 -2.91
C SER A 38 0.25 -3.14 -3.88
N THR A 39 -0.51 -2.09 -4.19
CA THR A 39 -1.61 -2.13 -5.17
C THR A 39 -1.10 -2.45 -6.57
N TYR A 40 0.03 -1.88 -6.99
CA TYR A 40 0.66 -2.17 -8.28
C TYR A 40 0.99 -3.66 -8.43
N HIS A 41 1.69 -4.24 -7.45
CA HIS A 41 2.04 -5.67 -7.51
C HIS A 41 0.82 -6.59 -7.42
N ARG A 42 -0.20 -6.21 -6.65
CA ARG A 42 -1.48 -6.96 -6.61
C ARG A 42 -2.16 -6.96 -7.98
N GLY A 43 -2.14 -5.83 -8.70
CA GLY A 43 -2.63 -5.74 -10.08
C GLY A 43 -1.87 -6.67 -11.04
N GLN A 44 -0.55 -6.79 -10.89
CA GLN A 44 0.26 -7.75 -11.66
C GLN A 44 -0.16 -9.20 -11.37
N ILE A 45 -0.36 -9.56 -10.10
CA ILE A 45 -0.83 -10.90 -9.71
C ILE A 45 -2.22 -11.20 -10.27
N VAL A 46 -3.16 -10.26 -10.16
CA VAL A 46 -4.51 -10.42 -10.73
C VAL A 46 -4.44 -10.63 -12.26
N THR A 47 -3.54 -9.93 -12.94
CA THR A 47 -3.31 -10.12 -14.37
C THR A 47 -2.79 -11.52 -14.68
N MET A 48 -1.80 -12.01 -13.92
CA MET A 48 -1.27 -13.36 -14.08
C MET A 48 -2.32 -14.45 -13.81
N LEU A 49 -3.16 -14.28 -12.79
CA LEU A 49 -4.26 -15.19 -12.50
C LEU A 49 -5.24 -15.28 -13.68
N ARG A 50 -5.60 -14.14 -14.27
CA ARG A 50 -6.48 -14.09 -15.45
C ARG A 50 -5.86 -14.79 -16.67
N GLN A 51 -4.56 -14.64 -16.90
CA GLN A 51 -3.85 -15.34 -17.98
C GLN A 51 -3.89 -16.86 -17.83
N LEU A 52 -3.96 -17.37 -16.60
CA LEU A 52 -4.11 -18.79 -16.28
C LEU A 52 -5.58 -19.27 -16.28
N GLY A 53 -6.53 -18.42 -16.69
CA GLY A 53 -7.96 -18.73 -16.68
C GLY A 53 -8.62 -18.69 -15.29
N ALA A 54 -7.89 -18.28 -14.25
CA ALA A 54 -8.44 -18.10 -12.91
C ALA A 54 -9.16 -16.75 -12.78
N LYS A 55 -10.18 -16.70 -11.92
CA LYS A 55 -10.85 -15.43 -11.56
C LYS A 55 -10.01 -14.71 -10.50
N GLY A 56 -9.78 -13.42 -10.68
CA GLY A 56 -9.20 -12.57 -9.64
C GLY A 56 -10.20 -12.29 -8.52
N VAL A 57 -9.69 -12.02 -7.32
CA VAL A 57 -10.50 -11.51 -6.19
C VAL A 57 -10.66 -9.99 -6.29
N SER A 58 -11.76 -9.46 -5.73
CA SER A 58 -11.92 -8.01 -5.60
C SER A 58 -10.83 -7.43 -4.71
N THR A 59 -10.32 -6.27 -5.08
CA THR A 59 -9.36 -5.49 -4.31
C THR A 59 -9.86 -4.06 -4.10
N ASP A 60 -11.16 -3.84 -4.31
CA ASP A 60 -11.80 -2.53 -4.19
C ASP A 60 -12.01 -2.19 -2.72
N TYR A 61 -11.64 -0.97 -2.35
CA TYR A 61 -11.68 -0.52 -0.96
C TYR A 61 -13.11 -0.25 -0.48
N LEU A 62 -14.02 0.20 -1.35
CA LEU A 62 -15.40 0.45 -0.99
C LEU A 62 -16.18 -0.85 -0.86
N LEU A 63 -15.94 -1.81 -1.77
CA LEU A 63 -16.54 -3.14 -1.67
C LEU A 63 -16.17 -3.84 -0.35
N TYR A 64 -14.95 -3.64 0.15
CA TYR A 64 -14.56 -4.14 1.47
C TYR A 64 -15.45 -3.60 2.61
N PHE A 65 -15.81 -2.30 2.59
CA PHE A 65 -16.71 -1.75 3.61
C PHE A 65 -18.16 -2.17 3.41
N ASP A 66 -18.61 -2.26 2.16
CA ASP A 66 -19.95 -2.75 1.85
C ASP A 66 -20.13 -4.18 2.38
N GLU A 67 -19.13 -5.05 2.17
CA GLU A 67 -19.09 -6.42 2.68
C GLU A 67 -19.10 -6.47 4.21
N GLN A 68 -18.36 -5.59 4.89
CA GLN A 68 -18.38 -5.53 6.37
C GLN A 68 -19.69 -5.00 6.93
N SER A 69 -20.29 -4.01 6.26
CA SER A 69 -21.54 -3.39 6.69
C SER A 69 -22.73 -4.33 6.48
N ALA A 70 -22.66 -5.19 5.46
CA ALA A 70 -23.67 -6.23 5.19
C ALA A 70 -23.52 -7.47 6.09
N ALA A 71 -22.42 -7.60 6.84
CA ALA A 71 -22.16 -8.71 7.76
C ALA A 71 -22.69 -8.47 9.19
N ILE A 72 -23.52 -7.43 9.38
CA ILE A 72 -24.23 -7.09 10.63
C ILE A 72 -25.73 -7.35 10.45
#